data_AF-A0A8D0P340-F1
#
_entry.id   AF-A0A8D0P340-F1
#
_cell.length_a   1.000
_cell.length_b   1.000
_cell.length_c   1.000
_cell.angle_alpha   90.00
_cell.angle_beta   90.00
_cell.angle_gamma   90.00
#
_symmetry.space_group_name_H-M   'P 1'
#
loop_
_entity.id
_entity.type
_entity.pdbx_description
1 polymer ?
#
loop_
_entity_poly.entity_id
_entity_poly.type
_entity_poly.pdbx_seq_one_letter_code
_entity_poly.pdbx_strand_id
1 'polypeptide(L)'
;MEDICKMLTNTVSSKLQPYFQTLPVTAKVDRMVGINYSLVAPPKATAENLDGLLKGEFFSLDHPSPPPFAPPALALPADHDRMVYLCISEYFFNTAGLVYQKAGVLNLTISNSMIPKKSLFSLTTNFFGTLIPKVSTMFPNMEMQFLIWASFPPHLTVHPSGLDLTFVLETQAFAVLPNASLAPLFLIEMNSSISVDIGVRSKRLIGELRLNKLLLELKHSNIGPFSVELLQAVMNFAVPTLVLPKINEKLQRGFPLPLPAYIQLSNLVLQPHQDFLLFGADVRYS
;
A
#
# COMPACT_ATOMS: atom_id res chain seq x y z
N MET A 1 15.05 15.69 51.99
CA MET A 1 13.83 15.71 51.15
C MET A 1 14.01 16.64 49.96
N GLU A 2 14.56 17.84 50.16
CA GLU A 2 14.89 18.80 49.09
C GLU A 2 15.86 18.23 48.03
N ASP A 3 16.90 17.51 48.44
CA ASP A 3 17.84 16.86 47.51
C ASP A 3 17.18 15.79 46.63
N ILE A 4 16.20 15.06 47.17
CA ILE A 4 15.44 14.04 46.43
C ILE A 4 14.56 14.72 45.38
N CYS A 5 13.84 15.78 45.75
CA CYS A 5 13.02 16.55 44.80
C CYS A 5 13.88 17.15 43.67
N LYS A 6 15.04 17.72 44.02
CA LYS A 6 15.98 18.27 43.03
C LYS A 6 16.50 17.18 42.08
N MET A 7 16.85 16.01 42.61
CA MET A 7 17.26 14.87 41.81
C MET A 7 16.15 14.38 40.86
N LEU A 8 14.90 14.30 41.34
CA LEU A 8 13.75 13.90 40.54
C LEU A 8 13.47 14.89 39.39
N THR A 9 13.38 16.18 39.69
CA THR A 9 13.18 17.23 38.68
C THR A 9 14.29 17.20 37.63
N ASN A 10 15.54 17.08 38.08
CA ASN A 10 16.68 16.97 37.17
C ASN A 10 16.57 15.71 36.28
N THR A 11 16.14 14.58 36.84
CA THR A 11 15.98 13.33 36.08
C THR A 11 14.89 13.43 35.02
N VAL A 12 13.77 14.09 35.32
CA VAL A 12 12.69 14.32 34.36
C VAL A 12 13.20 15.13 33.16
N SER A 13 13.83 16.28 33.41
CA SER A 13 14.29 17.17 32.34
C SER A 13 15.51 16.64 31.58
N SER A 14 16.45 15.96 32.25
CA SER A 14 17.70 15.52 31.63
C SER A 14 17.66 14.11 31.03
N LYS A 15 16.72 13.25 31.44
CA LYS A 15 16.63 11.86 30.97
C LYS A 15 15.27 11.52 30.36
N LEU A 16 14.17 11.75 31.10
CA LEU A 16 12.84 11.29 30.68
C LEU A 16 12.34 12.03 29.45
N GLN A 17 12.44 13.37 29.44
CA GLN A 17 12.01 14.18 28.30
C GLN A 17 12.85 13.88 27.03
N PRO A 18 14.20 13.87 27.06
CA PRO A 18 14.99 13.48 25.90
C PRO A 18 14.70 12.07 25.39
N TYR A 19 14.38 11.13 26.28
CA TYR A 19 13.98 9.78 25.88
C TYR A 19 12.69 9.78 25.04
N PHE A 20 11.62 10.46 25.50
CA PHE A 20 10.38 10.54 24.71
C PHE A 20 10.54 11.35 23.42
N GLN A 21 11.51 12.27 23.35
CA GLN A 21 11.88 12.96 22.11
C GLN A 21 12.55 12.05 21.07
N THR A 22 12.89 10.80 21.42
CA THR A 22 13.33 9.79 20.44
C THR A 22 12.17 9.22 19.61
N LEU A 23 10.91 9.49 19.99
CA LEU A 23 9.75 9.17 19.16
C LEU A 23 9.90 9.87 17.80
N PRO A 24 9.83 9.16 16.68
CA PRO A 24 10.06 9.77 15.38
C PRO A 24 8.95 10.77 15.07
N VAL A 25 9.30 12.03 14.85
CA VAL A 25 8.37 13.05 14.31
C VAL A 25 8.17 12.83 12.82
N THR A 26 9.23 12.40 12.13
CA THR A 26 9.21 12.03 10.72
C THR A 26 9.99 10.73 10.55
N ALA A 27 9.41 9.79 9.80
CA ALA A 27 10.05 8.53 9.49
C ALA A 27 10.19 8.36 7.97
N LYS A 28 11.41 8.20 7.48
CA LYS A 28 11.67 7.94 6.05
C LYS A 28 11.28 6.50 5.72
N VAL A 29 10.44 6.33 4.70
CA VAL A 29 10.02 5.01 4.21
C VAL A 29 10.99 4.54 3.13
N ASP A 30 11.20 5.38 2.12
CA ASP A 30 12.14 5.15 1.03
C ASP A 30 12.72 6.49 0.52
N ARG A 31 13.29 6.50 -0.68
CA ARG A 31 13.91 7.70 -1.26
C ARG A 31 12.93 8.83 -1.61
N MET A 32 11.64 8.54 -1.77
CA MET A 32 10.60 9.48 -2.24
C MET A 32 9.57 9.81 -1.16
N VAL A 33 9.36 8.91 -0.19
CA VAL A 33 8.23 8.98 0.73
C VAL A 33 8.68 8.98 2.19
N GLY A 34 8.06 9.85 2.98
CA GLY A 34 8.14 9.88 4.45
C GLY A 34 6.77 9.76 5.10
N ILE A 35 6.76 9.52 6.41
CA ILE A 35 5.57 9.51 7.26
C ILE A 35 5.74 10.59 8.33
N ASN A 36 4.70 11.41 8.51
CA ASN A 36 4.62 12.41 9.56
C ASN A 36 3.88 11.83 10.77
N TYR A 37 4.59 11.74 11.89
CA TYR A 37 4.11 11.29 13.19
C TYR A 37 4.15 12.41 14.23
N SER A 38 4.16 13.68 13.81
CA SER A 38 4.07 14.82 14.72
C SER A 38 2.83 14.72 15.60
N LEU A 39 2.96 15.11 16.87
CA LEU A 39 1.80 15.30 17.73
C LEU A 39 0.96 16.46 17.21
N VAL A 40 -0.34 16.23 17.04
CA VAL A 40 -1.29 17.28 16.61
C VAL A 40 -1.91 18.03 17.79
N ALA A 41 -1.73 17.51 19.01
CA ALA A 41 -2.14 18.12 20.27
C ALA A 41 -1.24 17.59 21.41
N PRO A 42 -1.17 18.31 22.56
CA PRO A 42 -0.55 17.77 23.76
C PRO A 42 -1.20 16.43 24.18
N PRO A 43 -0.43 15.45 24.70
CA PRO A 43 -0.99 14.21 25.20
C PRO A 43 -2.03 14.45 26.30
N LYS A 44 -3.13 13.70 26.27
CA LYS A 44 -4.25 13.86 27.20
C LYS A 44 -4.28 12.65 28.15
N ALA A 45 -4.17 12.91 29.44
CA ALA A 45 -4.38 11.90 30.46
C ALA A 45 -5.87 11.81 30.82
N THR A 46 -6.39 10.59 30.94
CA THR A 46 -7.71 10.31 31.51
C THR A 46 -7.55 9.48 32.79
N ALA A 47 -8.65 8.99 33.36
CA ALA A 47 -8.60 8.07 34.49
C ALA A 47 -7.96 6.72 34.13
N GLU A 48 -8.02 6.31 32.86
CA GLU A 48 -7.67 4.95 32.42
C GLU A 48 -6.49 4.92 31.45
N ASN A 49 -6.25 6.00 30.68
CA ASN A 49 -5.26 6.01 29.60
C ASN A 49 -4.49 7.34 29.45
N LEU A 50 -3.43 7.30 28.64
CA LEU A 50 -2.69 8.47 28.17
C LEU A 50 -2.70 8.48 26.64
N ASP A 51 -3.45 9.41 26.07
CA ASP A 51 -3.68 9.47 24.63
C ASP A 51 -2.75 10.48 23.96
N GLY A 52 -1.98 10.03 22.98
CA GLY A 52 -1.16 10.85 22.10
C GLY A 52 -1.69 10.83 20.67
N LEU A 53 -2.16 11.98 20.17
CA LEU A 53 -2.68 12.08 18.80
C LEU A 53 -1.56 12.40 17.82
N LEU A 54 -1.25 11.47 16.92
CA LEU A 54 -0.25 11.63 15.87
C LEU A 54 -0.91 12.01 14.54
N LYS A 55 -0.19 12.77 13.72
CA LYS A 55 -0.64 13.18 12.38
C LYS A 55 -0.91 11.99 11.45
N GLY A 56 -0.04 10.97 11.46
CA GLY A 56 -0.24 9.70 10.75
C GLY A 56 -0.44 9.86 9.24
N GLU A 57 0.40 10.66 8.57
CA GLU A 57 0.22 11.03 7.16
C GLU A 57 1.47 10.69 6.34
N PHE A 58 1.32 9.98 5.23
CA PHE A 58 2.40 9.83 4.25
C PHE A 58 2.53 11.12 3.43
N PHE A 59 3.77 11.53 3.15
CA PHE A 59 4.06 12.71 2.34
C PHE A 59 5.23 12.46 1.38
N SER A 60 5.23 13.18 0.26
CA SER A 60 6.37 13.19 -0.68
C SER A 60 7.51 14.02 -0.09
N LEU A 61 8.73 13.48 -0.14
CA LEU A 61 9.95 14.19 0.26
C LEU A 61 10.31 15.31 -0.74
N ASP A 62 9.97 15.13 -2.02
CA ASP A 62 10.31 16.09 -3.08
C ASP A 62 9.24 17.18 -3.24
N HIS A 63 7.96 16.79 -3.16
CA HIS A 63 6.82 17.69 -3.39
C HIS A 63 5.72 17.51 -2.34
N PRO A 64 5.93 18.00 -1.10
CA PRO A 64 4.92 17.92 -0.05
C PRO A 64 3.62 18.61 -0.48
N SER A 65 2.50 17.91 -0.36
CA SER A 65 1.17 18.48 -0.58
C SER A 65 0.16 17.80 0.35
N PRO A 66 -0.80 18.55 0.91
CA PRO A 66 -1.82 17.97 1.77
C PRO A 66 -2.71 16.99 0.99
N PRO A 67 -3.17 15.89 1.61
CA PRO A 67 -4.18 15.02 1.03
C PRO A 67 -5.52 15.77 0.83
N PRO A 68 -6.30 15.45 -0.23
CA PRO A 68 -7.58 16.10 -0.51
C PRO A 68 -8.75 15.54 0.33
N PHE A 69 -8.45 14.85 1.42
CA PHE A 69 -9.40 14.21 2.34
C PHE A 69 -8.91 14.35 3.77
N ALA A 70 -9.82 14.19 4.74
CA ALA A 70 -9.53 14.33 6.17
C ALA A 70 -9.57 12.95 6.86
N PRO A 71 -8.89 12.78 8.01
CA PRO A 71 -9.02 11.57 8.80
C PRO A 71 -10.43 11.43 9.39
N PRO A 72 -10.98 10.21 9.47
CA PRO A 72 -12.27 9.97 10.12
C PRO A 72 -12.16 10.15 11.64
N ALA A 73 -13.29 10.42 12.29
CA ALA A 73 -13.37 10.37 13.75
C ALA A 73 -13.34 8.90 14.20
N LEU A 74 -12.40 8.54 15.07
CA LEU A 74 -12.23 7.15 15.52
C LEU A 74 -12.96 6.91 16.84
N ALA A 75 -13.85 5.92 16.86
CA ALA A 75 -14.47 5.44 18.09
C ALA A 75 -13.56 4.37 18.73
N LEU A 76 -12.70 4.82 19.64
CA LEU A 76 -11.72 3.94 20.28
C LEU A 76 -12.39 3.03 21.31
N PRO A 77 -12.16 1.71 21.27
CA PRO A 77 -12.62 0.82 22.33
C PRO A 77 -11.84 1.10 23.63
N ALA A 78 -12.51 0.96 24.77
CA ALA A 78 -11.83 0.85 26.05
C ALA A 78 -11.25 -0.56 26.16
N ASP A 79 -9.99 -0.72 25.78
CA ASP A 79 -9.25 -1.98 25.87
C ASP A 79 -8.03 -1.79 26.79
N HIS A 80 -7.83 -2.75 27.69
CA HIS A 80 -6.82 -2.73 28.74
C HIS A 80 -6.01 -4.02 28.78
N ASP A 81 -6.18 -4.90 27.79
CA ASP A 81 -5.53 -6.21 27.74
C ASP A 81 -4.04 -6.12 27.34
N ARG A 82 -3.56 -4.97 26.87
CA ARG A 82 -2.18 -4.70 26.44
C ARG A 82 -1.68 -3.37 26.97
N MET A 83 -0.35 -3.20 27.00
CA MET A 83 0.29 -1.98 27.51
C MET A 83 0.10 -0.75 26.61
N VAL A 84 0.07 -0.93 25.29
CA VAL A 84 -0.10 0.15 24.33
C VAL A 84 -1.04 -0.23 23.20
N TYR A 85 -1.77 0.76 22.71
CA TYR A 85 -2.65 0.64 21.55
C TYR A 85 -2.31 1.74 20.53
N LEU A 86 -2.14 1.35 19.27
CA LEU A 86 -2.02 2.25 18.15
C LEU A 86 -3.24 2.07 17.25
N CYS A 87 -3.97 3.17 17.04
CA CYS A 87 -5.14 3.18 16.18
C CYS A 87 -4.74 3.76 14.82
N ILE A 88 -4.70 2.90 13.79
CA ILE A 88 -4.22 3.26 12.46
C ILE A 88 -5.44 3.45 11.55
N SER A 89 -5.86 4.69 11.37
CA SER A 89 -6.99 5.05 10.49
C SER A 89 -6.77 4.61 9.04
N GLU A 90 -7.84 4.36 8.30
CA GLU A 90 -7.80 4.17 6.84
C GLU A 90 -7.15 5.36 6.11
N TYR A 91 -7.26 6.57 6.68
CA TYR A 91 -6.57 7.76 6.22
C TYR A 91 -5.06 7.55 6.10
N PHE A 92 -4.41 6.92 7.07
CA PHE A 92 -2.98 6.61 7.02
C PHE A 92 -2.63 5.79 5.77
N PHE A 93 -3.40 4.74 5.48
CA PHE A 93 -3.18 3.89 4.31
C PHE A 93 -3.49 4.60 2.99
N ASN A 94 -4.58 5.38 2.96
CA ASN A 94 -5.00 6.13 1.76
C ASN A 94 -4.02 7.25 1.37
N THR A 95 -3.37 7.89 2.36
CA THR A 95 -2.30 8.86 2.06
C THR A 95 -1.07 8.19 1.44
N ALA A 96 -0.75 6.95 1.82
CA ALA A 96 0.33 6.19 1.18
C ALA A 96 0.03 5.95 -0.30
N GLY A 97 -1.17 5.44 -0.61
CA GLY A 97 -1.64 5.20 -1.97
C GLY A 97 -1.57 6.46 -2.83
N LEU A 98 -2.03 7.60 -2.29
CA LEU A 98 -1.99 8.91 -2.94
C LEU A 98 -0.56 9.35 -3.29
N VAL A 99 0.38 9.26 -2.34
CA VAL A 99 1.74 9.74 -2.56
C VAL A 99 2.47 8.88 -3.60
N TYR A 100 2.35 7.55 -3.52
CA TYR A 100 2.99 6.66 -4.50
C TYR A 100 2.37 6.80 -5.89
N GLN A 101 1.06 7.05 -5.99
CA GLN A 101 0.41 7.28 -7.28
C GLN A 101 0.84 8.62 -7.89
N LYS A 102 0.85 9.70 -7.11
CA LYS A 102 1.33 11.03 -7.57
C LYS A 102 2.80 11.02 -7.98
N ALA A 103 3.62 10.19 -7.34
CA ALA A 103 5.02 10.01 -7.72
C ALA A 103 5.19 9.25 -9.05
N GLY A 104 4.10 8.70 -9.61
CA GLY A 104 4.11 7.99 -10.88
C GLY A 104 4.81 6.62 -10.83
N VAL A 105 5.05 6.06 -9.64
CA VAL A 105 5.83 4.82 -9.48
C VAL A 105 4.98 3.56 -9.42
N LEU A 106 3.66 3.70 -9.37
CA LEU A 106 2.70 2.60 -9.48
C LEU A 106 2.50 2.23 -10.95
N ASN A 107 3.58 1.81 -11.61
CA ASN A 107 3.57 1.35 -13.00
C ASN A 107 4.44 0.10 -13.19
N LEU A 108 4.15 -0.67 -14.24
CA LEU A 108 4.89 -1.86 -14.61
C LEU A 108 4.74 -2.15 -16.11
N THR A 109 5.85 -2.48 -16.76
CA THR A 109 5.82 -3.10 -18.10
C THR A 109 5.97 -4.61 -17.97
N ILE A 110 5.05 -5.36 -18.56
CA ILE A 110 5.11 -6.81 -18.69
C ILE A 110 5.44 -7.15 -20.15
N SER A 111 6.54 -7.88 -20.34
CA SER A 111 6.94 -8.45 -21.62
C SER A 111 6.75 -9.97 -21.63
N ASN A 112 6.78 -10.57 -22.81
CA ASN A 112 6.71 -12.03 -22.96
C ASN A 112 7.82 -12.77 -22.23
N SER A 113 9.02 -12.19 -22.09
CA SER A 113 10.14 -12.79 -21.35
C SER A 113 9.89 -12.92 -19.84
N MET A 114 8.91 -12.20 -19.29
CA MET A 114 8.51 -12.31 -17.89
C MET A 114 7.52 -13.44 -17.65
N ILE A 115 6.93 -14.01 -18.71
CA ILE A 115 5.98 -15.11 -18.59
C ILE A 115 6.76 -16.42 -18.36
N PRO A 116 6.39 -17.23 -17.36
CA PRO A 116 7.00 -18.54 -17.16
C PRO A 116 6.89 -19.42 -18.40
N LYS A 117 7.99 -20.08 -18.81
CA LYS A 117 8.05 -20.89 -20.06
C LYS A 117 7.00 -22.02 -20.14
N LYS A 118 6.48 -22.49 -19.01
CA LYS A 118 5.46 -23.55 -18.92
C LYS A 118 4.02 -23.00 -18.85
N SER A 119 3.86 -21.70 -19.08
CA SER A 119 2.55 -21.03 -19.04
C SER A 119 1.68 -21.41 -20.24
N LEU A 120 0.36 -21.44 -20.03
CA LEU A 120 -0.65 -21.67 -21.08
C LEU A 120 -0.93 -20.45 -21.95
N PHE A 121 -0.43 -19.27 -21.56
CA PHE A 121 -0.51 -18.05 -22.38
C PHE A 121 0.89 -17.51 -22.66
N SER A 122 1.00 -16.77 -23.76
CA SER A 122 2.19 -16.00 -24.13
C SER A 122 1.75 -14.60 -24.54
N LEU A 123 2.63 -13.62 -24.34
CA LEU A 123 2.44 -12.24 -24.78
C LEU A 123 2.93 -12.14 -26.22
N THR A 124 2.21 -12.80 -27.13
CA THR A 124 2.50 -12.79 -28.58
C THR A 124 1.23 -12.54 -29.36
N THR A 125 1.36 -11.90 -30.53
CA THR A 125 0.20 -11.65 -31.39
C THR A 125 -0.41 -12.94 -31.95
N ASN A 126 0.36 -14.02 -32.02
CA ASN A 126 -0.13 -15.35 -32.40
C ASN A 126 -1.08 -15.92 -31.33
N PHE A 127 -0.68 -15.89 -30.06
CA PHE A 127 -1.56 -16.33 -28.97
C PHE A 127 -2.78 -15.42 -28.85
N PHE A 128 -2.59 -14.10 -28.81
CA PHE A 128 -3.71 -13.16 -28.72
C PHE A 128 -4.61 -13.19 -29.96
N GLY A 129 -4.08 -13.58 -31.13
CA GLY A 129 -4.86 -13.82 -32.33
C GLY A 129 -5.89 -14.95 -32.18
N THR A 130 -5.66 -15.91 -31.29
CA THR A 130 -6.67 -16.97 -30.99
C THR A 130 -7.87 -16.43 -30.21
N LEU A 131 -7.67 -15.35 -29.45
CA LEU A 131 -8.72 -14.67 -28.69
C LEU A 131 -9.35 -13.54 -29.52
N ILE A 132 -8.51 -12.74 -30.18
CA ILE A 132 -8.87 -11.56 -30.94
C ILE A 132 -8.21 -11.67 -32.33
N PRO A 133 -8.87 -12.32 -33.32
CA PRO A 133 -8.27 -12.63 -34.64
C PRO A 133 -7.68 -11.44 -35.40
N LYS A 134 -8.16 -10.22 -35.14
CA LYS A 134 -7.62 -9.01 -35.77
C LYS A 134 -6.19 -8.70 -35.32
N VAL A 135 -5.77 -9.14 -34.14
CA VAL A 135 -4.40 -8.94 -33.63
C VAL A 135 -3.37 -9.61 -34.54
N SER A 136 -3.53 -10.91 -34.81
CA SER A 136 -2.59 -11.65 -35.66
C SER A 136 -2.69 -11.26 -37.13
N THR A 137 -3.87 -10.83 -37.59
CA THR A 137 -4.06 -10.35 -38.96
C THR A 137 -3.33 -9.03 -39.22
N MET A 138 -3.43 -8.07 -38.30
CA MET A 138 -2.79 -6.76 -38.44
C MET A 138 -1.31 -6.77 -38.07
N PHE A 139 -0.92 -7.58 -37.09
CA PHE A 139 0.43 -7.65 -36.53
C PHE A 139 0.94 -9.10 -36.49
N PRO A 140 1.23 -9.73 -37.63
CA PRO A 140 1.60 -11.14 -37.68
C PRO A 140 2.98 -11.42 -37.07
N ASN A 141 3.08 -12.48 -36.25
CA ASN A 141 4.33 -12.99 -35.66
C ASN A 141 5.13 -11.94 -34.87
N MET A 142 4.46 -11.16 -34.03
CA MET A 142 5.07 -10.14 -33.19
C MET A 142 4.96 -10.47 -31.71
N GLU A 143 5.92 -9.99 -30.93
CA GLU A 143 5.84 -9.97 -29.47
C GLU A 143 4.84 -8.90 -29.02
N MET A 144 4.27 -9.08 -27.84
CA MET A 144 3.41 -8.10 -27.19
C MET A 144 4.00 -7.62 -25.87
N GLN A 145 3.61 -6.42 -25.48
CA GLN A 145 3.90 -5.86 -24.16
C GLN A 145 2.64 -5.24 -23.56
N PHE A 146 2.52 -5.34 -22.25
CA PHE A 146 1.52 -4.62 -21.46
C PHE A 146 2.20 -3.56 -20.64
N LEU A 147 1.76 -2.31 -20.79
CA LEU A 147 2.08 -1.24 -19.86
C LEU A 147 0.91 -1.09 -18.90
N ILE A 148 1.17 -1.28 -17.61
CA ILE A 148 0.17 -1.24 -16.54
C ILE A 148 0.49 -0.06 -15.64
N TRP A 149 -0.50 0.76 -15.28
CA TRP A 149 -0.31 1.85 -14.33
C TRP A 149 -1.57 2.15 -13.51
N ALA A 150 -1.37 2.81 -12.37
CA ALA A 150 -2.44 3.31 -11.52
C ALA A 150 -2.88 4.72 -11.96
N SER A 151 -4.04 4.82 -12.60
CA SER A 151 -4.60 6.12 -13.01
C SER A 151 -5.19 6.89 -11.83
N PHE A 152 -5.62 6.18 -10.78
CA PHE A 152 -6.13 6.75 -9.54
C PHE A 152 -5.38 6.17 -8.34
N PRO A 153 -5.26 6.92 -7.23
CA PRO A 153 -4.75 6.40 -5.97
C PRO A 153 -5.54 5.14 -5.55
N PRO A 154 -4.86 4.05 -5.17
CA PRO A 154 -5.56 2.90 -4.60
C PRO A 154 -6.23 3.31 -3.29
N HIS A 155 -7.44 2.81 -3.06
CA HIS A 155 -8.26 3.19 -1.90
C HIS A 155 -8.45 1.99 -0.98
N LEU A 156 -7.99 2.13 0.26
CA LEU A 156 -8.12 1.14 1.32
C LEU A 156 -9.26 1.54 2.24
N THR A 157 -10.11 0.57 2.57
CA THR A 157 -11.18 0.70 3.56
C THR A 157 -10.95 -0.33 4.66
N VAL A 158 -11.20 0.06 5.91
CA VAL A 158 -11.09 -0.85 7.06
C VAL A 158 -12.49 -1.14 7.59
N HIS A 159 -12.82 -2.43 7.65
CA HIS A 159 -14.06 -2.95 8.20
C HIS A 159 -13.76 -3.94 9.33
N PRO A 160 -14.72 -4.23 10.22
CA PRO A 160 -14.54 -5.28 11.24
C PRO A 160 -14.19 -6.66 10.67
N SER A 161 -14.55 -6.94 9.42
CA SER A 161 -14.21 -8.21 8.74
C SER A 161 -12.79 -8.26 8.19
N GLY A 162 -12.10 -7.12 8.05
CA GLY A 162 -10.79 -7.07 7.41
C GLY A 162 -10.51 -5.74 6.71
N LEU A 163 -9.39 -5.72 5.99
CA LEU A 163 -8.97 -4.57 5.19
C LEU A 163 -9.14 -4.93 3.71
N ASP A 164 -9.86 -4.07 3.00
CA ASP A 164 -10.09 -4.23 1.57
C ASP A 164 -9.46 -3.07 0.81
N LEU A 165 -8.73 -3.40 -0.25
CA LEU A 165 -8.11 -2.48 -1.17
C LEU A 165 -8.85 -2.54 -2.50
N THR A 166 -9.36 -1.39 -2.92
CA THR A 166 -9.85 -1.18 -4.28
C THR A 166 -8.74 -0.54 -5.09
N PHE A 167 -8.42 -1.17 -6.22
CA PHE A 167 -7.31 -0.73 -7.06
C PHE A 167 -7.73 -0.74 -8.53
N VAL A 168 -7.78 0.45 -9.11
CA VAL A 168 -8.07 0.68 -10.52
C VAL A 168 -6.76 0.86 -11.27
N LEU A 169 -6.50 -0.06 -12.20
CA LEU A 169 -5.31 -0.05 -13.05
C LEU A 169 -5.75 0.12 -14.51
N GLU A 170 -5.01 0.91 -15.28
CA GLU A 170 -5.12 0.89 -16.73
C GLU A 170 -4.02 0.01 -17.32
N THR A 171 -4.33 -0.66 -18.42
CA THR A 171 -3.39 -1.51 -19.14
C THR A 171 -3.49 -1.27 -20.63
N GLN A 172 -2.43 -0.69 -21.19
CA GLN A 172 -2.25 -0.53 -22.62
C GLN A 172 -1.49 -1.73 -23.18
N ALA A 173 -2.10 -2.41 -24.15
CA ALA A 173 -1.46 -3.43 -24.93
C ALA A 173 -0.77 -2.84 -26.16
N PHE A 174 0.43 -3.35 -26.44
CA PHE A 174 1.23 -2.99 -27.61
C PHE A 174 1.68 -4.25 -28.35
N ALA A 175 1.75 -4.16 -29.68
CA ALA A 175 2.60 -5.03 -30.49
C ALA A 175 3.99 -4.40 -30.61
N VAL A 176 5.03 -5.21 -30.47
CA VAL A 176 6.42 -4.79 -30.63
C VAL A 176 6.81 -5.01 -32.09
N LEU A 177 7.02 -3.91 -32.82
CA LEU A 177 7.39 -3.95 -34.23
C LEU A 177 8.86 -4.36 -34.42
N PRO A 178 9.28 -4.81 -35.63
CA PRO A 178 10.67 -5.21 -35.89
C PRO A 178 11.72 -4.13 -35.62
N ASN A 179 11.34 -2.86 -35.69
CA ASN A 179 12.18 -1.70 -35.35
C ASN A 179 12.14 -1.34 -33.84
N ALA A 180 11.62 -2.23 -33.00
CA ALA A 180 11.38 -2.06 -31.56
C ALA A 180 10.39 -0.95 -31.17
N SER A 181 9.71 -0.31 -32.13
CA SER A 181 8.64 0.64 -31.81
C SER A 181 7.37 -0.09 -31.35
N LEU A 182 6.55 0.60 -30.55
CA LEU A 182 5.34 0.06 -29.96
C LEU A 182 4.10 0.53 -30.72
N ALA A 183 3.35 -0.41 -31.30
CA ALA A 183 2.07 -0.14 -31.94
C ALA A 183 0.92 -0.40 -30.95
N PRO A 184 0.11 0.60 -30.57
CA PRO A 184 -0.98 0.41 -29.61
C PRO A 184 -2.08 -0.47 -30.19
N LEU A 185 -2.53 -1.45 -29.39
CA LEU A 185 -3.58 -2.39 -29.77
C LEU A 185 -4.91 -2.04 -29.12
N PHE A 186 -4.94 -2.00 -27.79
CA PHE A 186 -6.13 -1.71 -27.00
C PHE A 186 -5.76 -1.25 -25.58
N LEU A 187 -6.67 -0.51 -24.96
CA LEU A 187 -6.61 -0.03 -23.59
C LEU A 187 -7.74 -0.67 -22.80
N ILE A 188 -7.39 -1.35 -21.71
CA ILE A 188 -8.38 -1.86 -20.74
C ILE A 188 -8.19 -1.18 -19.39
N GLU A 189 -9.28 -1.05 -18.66
CA GLU A 189 -9.28 -0.76 -17.24
C GLU A 189 -9.52 -2.06 -16.47
N MET A 190 -8.80 -2.21 -15.37
CA MET A 190 -8.88 -3.34 -14.46
C MET A 190 -9.30 -2.81 -13.10
N ASN A 191 -10.53 -3.14 -12.70
CA ASN A 191 -11.03 -2.83 -11.37
C ASN A 191 -10.85 -4.07 -10.48
N SER A 192 -9.98 -3.94 -9.48
CA SER A 192 -9.62 -5.05 -8.60
C SER A 192 -10.06 -4.82 -7.16
N SER A 193 -10.65 -5.86 -6.57
CA SER A 193 -10.90 -5.97 -5.14
C SER A 193 -9.88 -6.94 -4.57
N ILE A 194 -9.14 -6.48 -3.56
CA ILE A 194 -7.97 -7.15 -3.01
C ILE A 194 -8.11 -7.14 -1.48
N SER A 195 -8.01 -8.28 -0.83
CA SER A 195 -7.90 -8.33 0.63
C SER A 195 -6.46 -8.06 1.07
N VAL A 196 -6.31 -7.38 2.19
CA VAL A 196 -5.02 -7.01 2.76
C VAL A 196 -4.83 -7.71 4.09
N ASP A 197 -3.85 -8.61 4.14
CA ASP A 197 -3.35 -9.18 5.39
C ASP A 197 -2.29 -8.25 5.96
N ILE A 198 -2.46 -7.85 7.22
CA ILE A 198 -1.49 -6.99 7.93
C ILE A 198 -0.73 -7.82 8.96
N GLY A 199 0.55 -7.52 9.10
CA GLY A 199 1.40 -8.08 10.14
C GLY A 199 2.37 -7.04 10.67
N VAL A 200 3.18 -7.44 11.64
CA VAL A 200 4.28 -6.61 12.16
C VAL A 200 5.56 -7.42 12.19
N ARG A 201 6.64 -6.83 11.71
CA ARG A 201 7.98 -7.42 11.73
C ARG A 201 9.01 -6.35 12.03
N SER A 202 9.87 -6.59 13.02
CA SER A 202 10.98 -5.69 13.34
C SER A 202 10.58 -4.21 13.48
N LYS A 203 9.52 -3.93 14.26
CA LYS A 203 8.96 -2.57 14.48
C LYS A 203 8.39 -1.91 13.22
N ARG A 204 8.03 -2.69 12.21
CA ARG A 204 7.41 -2.23 10.97
C ARG A 204 6.08 -2.91 10.74
N LEU A 205 5.11 -2.13 10.26
CA LEU A 205 3.85 -2.63 9.74
C LEU A 205 4.10 -3.21 8.34
N ILE A 206 3.84 -4.49 8.15
CA ILE A 206 3.96 -5.19 6.86
C ILE A 206 2.58 -5.54 6.33
N GLY A 207 2.49 -5.71 5.01
CA GLY A 207 1.25 -6.11 4.35
C GLY A 207 1.46 -7.21 3.32
N GLU A 208 0.41 -7.95 3.03
CA GLU A 208 0.32 -8.90 1.92
C GLU A 208 -1.05 -8.76 1.25
N LEU A 209 -1.03 -8.60 -0.07
CA LEU A 209 -2.22 -8.47 -0.89
C LEU A 209 -2.63 -9.82 -1.47
N ARG A 210 -3.93 -10.09 -1.43
CA ARG A 210 -4.56 -11.26 -2.06
C ARG A 210 -5.67 -10.78 -2.98
N LEU A 211 -5.54 -11.10 -4.27
CA LEU A 211 -6.55 -10.74 -5.27
C LEU A 211 -7.84 -11.55 -5.02
N ASN A 212 -8.96 -10.86 -4.84
CA ASN A 212 -10.27 -11.50 -4.70
C ASN A 212 -10.99 -11.53 -6.04
N LYS A 213 -11.11 -10.35 -6.65
CA LYS A 213 -11.87 -10.15 -7.88
C LYS A 213 -11.15 -9.18 -8.80
N LEU A 214 -11.19 -9.48 -10.09
CA LEU A 214 -10.66 -8.65 -11.16
C LEU A 214 -11.73 -8.50 -12.23
N LEU A 215 -12.16 -7.27 -12.48
CA LEU A 215 -13.12 -6.95 -13.54
C LEU A 215 -12.41 -6.13 -14.61
N LEU A 216 -12.69 -6.46 -15.87
CA LEU A 216 -12.09 -5.80 -17.02
C LEU A 216 -13.14 -4.95 -17.75
N GLU A 217 -12.72 -3.77 -18.20
CA GLU A 217 -13.52 -2.91 -19.08
C GLU A 217 -12.66 -2.47 -20.27
N LEU A 218 -13.20 -2.56 -21.48
CA LEU A 218 -12.52 -2.05 -22.67
C LEU A 218 -12.74 -0.55 -22.79
N LYS A 219 -11.69 0.25 -22.64
CA LYS A 219 -11.76 1.71 -22.80
C LYS A 219 -11.52 2.15 -24.24
N HIS A 220 -10.58 1.50 -24.93
CA HIS A 220 -10.24 1.83 -26.32
C HIS A 220 -9.67 0.64 -27.09
N SER A 221 -9.85 0.61 -28.41
CA SER A 221 -9.26 -0.41 -29.28
C SER A 221 -8.93 0.12 -30.68
N ASN A 222 -7.66 0.00 -31.06
CA ASN A 222 -7.14 0.35 -32.40
C ASN A 222 -7.33 -0.80 -33.39
N ILE A 223 -7.62 -2.00 -32.89
CA ILE A 223 -7.88 -3.21 -33.68
C ILE A 223 -9.39 -3.45 -33.90
N GLY A 224 -10.23 -2.46 -33.56
CA GLY A 224 -11.68 -2.56 -33.64
C GLY A 224 -12.32 -3.26 -32.42
N PRO A 225 -13.65 -3.39 -32.40
CA PRO A 225 -14.36 -3.91 -31.23
C PRO A 225 -14.08 -5.40 -31.01
N PHE A 226 -13.98 -5.79 -29.73
CA PHE A 226 -13.91 -7.17 -29.27
C PHE A 226 -14.51 -7.26 -27.85
N SER A 227 -14.88 -8.47 -27.42
CA SER A 227 -15.38 -8.73 -26.07
C SER A 227 -14.21 -8.81 -25.08
N VAL A 228 -14.22 -7.94 -24.06
CA VAL A 228 -13.12 -7.85 -23.07
C VAL A 228 -13.02 -9.09 -22.19
N GLU A 229 -14.13 -9.83 -22.06
CA GLU A 229 -14.24 -11.08 -21.31
C GLU A 229 -13.25 -12.14 -21.81
N LEU A 230 -12.87 -12.07 -23.10
CA LEU A 230 -11.85 -12.94 -23.70
C LEU A 230 -10.47 -12.78 -23.05
N LEU A 231 -10.20 -11.63 -22.43
CA LEU A 231 -8.95 -11.33 -21.74
C LEU A 231 -8.98 -11.70 -20.24
N GLN A 232 -10.13 -12.10 -19.70
CA GLN A 232 -10.30 -12.34 -18.27
C GLN A 232 -9.36 -13.42 -17.75
N ALA A 233 -9.24 -14.55 -18.46
CA ALA A 233 -8.35 -15.64 -18.06
C ALA A 233 -6.87 -15.22 -18.09
N VAL A 234 -6.49 -14.39 -19.07
CA VAL A 234 -5.12 -13.86 -19.19
C VAL A 234 -4.79 -12.95 -18.02
N MET A 235 -5.67 -12.00 -17.70
CA MET A 235 -5.43 -11.04 -16.62
C MET A 235 -5.52 -11.71 -15.23
N ASN A 236 -6.42 -12.67 -15.06
CA ASN A 236 -6.50 -13.51 -13.85
C ASN A 236 -5.23 -14.34 -13.61
N PHE A 237 -4.43 -14.62 -14.64
CA PHE A 237 -3.09 -15.16 -14.45
C PHE A 237 -2.06 -14.06 -14.21
N ALA A 238 -2.03 -13.05 -15.10
CA ALA A 238 -0.94 -12.08 -15.16
C ALA A 238 -0.84 -11.24 -13.89
N VAL A 239 -1.98 -10.78 -13.35
CA VAL A 239 -2.02 -9.94 -12.15
C VAL A 239 -1.44 -10.68 -10.94
N PRO A 240 -1.95 -11.86 -10.51
CA PRO A 240 -1.39 -12.54 -9.34
C PRO A 240 0.01 -13.09 -9.54
N THR A 241 0.41 -13.43 -10.77
CA THR A 241 1.72 -14.06 -11.03
C THR A 241 2.84 -13.04 -11.25
N LEU A 242 2.55 -11.88 -11.83
CA LEU A 242 3.56 -10.93 -12.30
C LEU A 242 3.46 -9.55 -11.63
N VAL A 243 2.24 -9.12 -11.26
CA VAL A 243 1.99 -7.79 -10.68
C VAL A 243 2.01 -7.85 -9.16
N LEU A 244 1.14 -8.65 -8.53
CA LEU A 244 1.02 -8.74 -7.08
C LEU A 244 2.33 -9.07 -6.36
N PRO A 245 3.19 -10.00 -6.84
CA PRO A 245 4.42 -10.33 -6.14
C PRO A 245 5.37 -9.14 -6.00
N LYS A 246 5.40 -8.23 -6.99
CA LYS A 246 6.21 -7.00 -6.93
C LYS A 246 5.68 -6.02 -5.88
N ILE A 247 4.36 -5.93 -5.75
CA ILE A 247 3.72 -5.08 -4.74
C ILE A 247 3.95 -5.68 -3.35
N ASN A 248 3.72 -6.98 -3.19
CA ASN A 248 3.94 -7.70 -1.93
C ASN A 248 5.41 -7.65 -1.48
N GLU A 249 6.38 -7.70 -2.40
CA GLU A 249 7.79 -7.50 -2.05
C GLU A 249 8.03 -6.14 -1.36
N LYS A 250 7.35 -5.08 -1.80
CA LYS A 250 7.44 -3.76 -1.16
C LYS A 250 6.72 -3.71 0.18
N LEU A 251 5.51 -4.27 0.26
CA LEU A 251 4.73 -4.30 1.49
C LEU A 251 5.36 -5.16 2.59
N GLN A 252 6.09 -6.22 2.22
CA GLN A 252 6.84 -7.05 3.16
C GLN A 252 8.09 -6.35 3.74
N ARG A 253 8.61 -5.30 3.08
CA ARG A 253 9.64 -4.42 3.69
C ARG A 253 9.04 -3.54 4.79
N GLY A 254 7.75 -3.22 4.67
CA GLY A 254 6.93 -2.56 5.67
C GLY A 254 7.28 -1.09 5.97
N PHE A 255 6.40 -0.48 6.74
CA PHE A 255 6.45 0.92 7.16
C PHE A 255 6.85 1.02 8.64
N PRO A 256 7.77 1.93 9.01
CA PRO A 256 8.22 2.07 10.40
C PRO A 256 7.07 2.50 11.33
N LEU A 257 6.92 1.84 12.48
CA LEU A 257 5.97 2.24 13.53
C LEU A 257 6.52 3.42 14.36
N PRO A 258 5.65 4.28 14.92
CA PRO A 258 6.06 5.41 15.77
C PRO A 258 6.41 4.92 17.18
N LEU A 259 7.62 4.37 17.36
CA LEU A 259 8.09 3.87 18.64
C LEU A 259 9.31 4.67 19.14
N PRO A 260 9.40 4.96 20.45
CA PRO A 260 10.63 5.47 21.05
C PRO A 260 11.81 4.50 20.89
N ALA A 261 13.01 5.01 21.10
CA ALA A 261 14.21 4.19 21.12
C ALA A 261 14.11 3.08 22.18
N TYR A 262 14.83 1.98 21.96
CA TYR A 262 14.95 0.86 22.92
C TYR A 262 13.66 0.13 23.29
N ILE A 263 12.54 0.38 22.58
CA ILE A 263 11.29 -0.36 22.76
C ILE A 263 11.23 -1.60 21.88
N GLN A 264 10.87 -2.74 22.46
CA GLN A 264 10.48 -3.97 21.77
C GLN A 264 9.00 -4.27 22.04
N LEU A 265 8.31 -4.81 21.04
CA LEU A 265 6.89 -5.14 21.13
C LEU A 265 6.70 -6.66 21.16
N SER A 266 5.76 -7.13 21.99
CA SER A 266 5.38 -8.54 22.12
C SER A 266 3.87 -8.69 22.28
N ASN A 267 3.37 -9.94 22.21
CA ASN A 267 1.94 -10.26 22.38
C ASN A 267 1.01 -9.43 21.49
N LEU A 268 1.39 -9.30 20.22
CA LEU A 268 0.73 -8.43 19.25
C LEU A 268 -0.71 -8.87 18.99
N VAL A 269 -1.61 -7.89 18.94
CA VAL A 269 -3.01 -8.04 18.56
C VAL A 269 -3.29 -7.07 17.43
N LEU A 270 -3.84 -7.58 16.33
CA LEU A 270 -4.28 -6.80 15.18
C LEU A 270 -5.77 -7.04 15.00
N GLN A 271 -6.57 -6.01 15.20
CA GLN A 271 -8.02 -6.08 15.14
C GLN A 271 -8.55 -4.98 14.22
N PRO A 272 -9.14 -5.35 13.08
CA PRO A 272 -9.86 -4.41 12.23
C PRO A 272 -11.11 -3.89 12.95
N HIS A 273 -11.31 -2.58 12.92
CA HIS A 273 -12.54 -1.90 13.33
C HIS A 273 -13.09 -1.09 12.15
N GLN A 274 -14.26 -0.49 12.31
CA GLN A 274 -14.75 0.46 11.31
C GLN A 274 -13.78 1.65 11.23
N ASP A 275 -13.26 1.92 10.03
CA ASP A 275 -12.39 3.06 9.67
C ASP A 275 -10.94 3.02 10.22
N PHE A 276 -10.57 2.03 11.05
CA PHE A 276 -9.21 1.91 11.57
C PHE A 276 -8.80 0.48 11.95
N LEU A 277 -7.50 0.23 11.92
CA LEU A 277 -6.87 -0.97 12.45
C LEU A 277 -6.37 -0.69 13.87
N LEU A 278 -6.87 -1.45 14.85
CA LEU A 278 -6.36 -1.44 16.21
C LEU A 278 -5.15 -2.38 16.30
N PHE A 279 -4.03 -1.82 16.77
CA PHE A 279 -2.80 -2.54 17.05
C PHE A 279 -2.50 -2.49 18.55
N GLY A 280 -2.70 -3.60 19.25
CA GLY A 280 -2.36 -3.76 20.66
C GLY A 280 -1.04 -4.49 20.84
N ALA A 281 -0.22 -4.08 21.80
CA ALA A 281 1.04 -4.75 22.12
C ALA A 281 1.48 -4.55 23.57
N ASP A 282 2.22 -5.52 24.09
CA ASP A 282 3.01 -5.36 25.30
C ASP A 282 4.38 -4.77 24.96
N VAL A 283 4.91 -3.99 25.90
CA VAL A 283 6.13 -3.23 25.71
C VAL A 283 7.24 -3.75 26.61
N ARG A 284 8.41 -4.01 26.01
CA ARG A 284 9.65 -4.28 26.74
C ARG A 284 10.68 -3.21 26.43
N TYR A 285 11.15 -2.52 27.47
CA TYR A 285 12.29 -1.62 27.39
C TYR A 285 13.59 -2.44 27.44
N SER A 286 14.56 -2.11 26.58
CA SER A 286 15.85 -2.81 26.45
C SER A 286 17.05 -1.91 26.75
#